data_AF-A0A2R6C5H8-F1
#
_entry.id   AF-A0A2R6C5H8-F1
#
_cell.length_a   1.000
_cell.length_b   1.000
_cell.length_c   1.000
_cell.angle_alpha   90.00
_cell.angle_beta   90.00
_cell.angle_gamma   90.00
#
_symmetry.space_group_name_H-M   'P 1'
#
loop_
_entity.id
_entity.type
_entity.pdbx_description
1 polymer ?
#
loop_
_entity_poly.entity_id
_entity_poly.type
_entity_poly.pdbx_seq_one_letter_code
_entity_poly.pdbx_strand_id
1 'polypeptide(L)'
;MYTNRGKRRKKGLAGLDTAIILIAFIITASVLAYVAVSMGIFVTQKAKTTINKGEETASTALSITGNILYASNYPTDTYSYWIYFPVSPSSGVSSVQLSPSTTAISFEASSEGIVLTNIYNYTLLTVTSNQYLQQQTSGGQTYYYYPSVYAAFLALQNVVPKNIFSVQSSPTTCASSSTVNEFEFTYQGTTYCASVYYDFAFTFPVAGDALVGSAIAPAGSTVGVVVLFGPSTGHNVFQYQTLTITITPNIGSPLTVSQYVYQPEGTVSVIG
;
A
#
# COMPACT_ATOMS: atom_id res chain seq x y z
N MET A 1 103.63 0.16 -28.62
CA MET A 1 102.34 0.66 -29.14
C MET A 1 101.27 -0.40 -28.87
N TYR A 2 100.03 0.01 -28.55
CA TYR A 2 98.80 -0.79 -28.31
C TYR A 2 98.63 -1.41 -26.90
N THR A 3 98.06 -0.66 -25.94
CA THR A 3 96.63 -0.40 -25.61
C THR A 3 96.04 -1.40 -24.60
N ASN A 4 95.86 -0.89 -23.38
CA ASN A 4 95.13 -1.44 -22.26
C ASN A 4 93.62 -1.55 -22.57
N ARG A 5 92.98 -2.68 -22.24
CA ARG A 5 91.51 -2.78 -22.15
C ARG A 5 91.13 -3.58 -20.90
N GLY A 6 90.68 -2.86 -19.87
CA GLY A 6 90.10 -3.43 -18.67
C GLY A 6 88.90 -4.33 -18.97
N LYS A 7 88.93 -5.56 -18.45
CA LYS A 7 87.83 -6.52 -18.50
C LYS A 7 86.64 -5.99 -17.70
N ARG A 8 85.60 -5.49 -18.38
CA ARG A 8 84.31 -5.10 -17.78
C ARG A 8 83.60 -6.34 -17.20
N ARG A 9 83.43 -6.41 -15.88
CA ARG A 9 82.51 -7.36 -15.21
C ARG A 9 81.06 -6.92 -15.47
N LYS A 10 80.39 -7.52 -16.46
CA LYS A 10 78.97 -7.28 -16.82
C LYS A 10 78.01 -8.45 -16.46
N LYS A 11 78.38 -9.35 -15.54
CA LYS A 11 77.61 -10.59 -15.28
C LYS A 11 76.76 -10.60 -13.99
N GLY A 12 76.70 -9.52 -13.22
CA GLY A 12 75.91 -9.42 -11.98
C GLY A 12 74.64 -8.56 -12.03
N LEU A 13 74.38 -7.87 -13.15
CA LEU A 13 73.31 -6.87 -13.26
C LEU A 13 72.00 -7.42 -13.85
N ALA A 14 72.06 -8.49 -14.67
CA ALA A 14 70.89 -9.05 -15.35
C ALA A 14 69.84 -9.66 -14.40
N GLY A 15 70.23 -10.11 -13.21
CA GLY A 15 69.30 -10.61 -12.19
C GLY A 15 68.49 -9.50 -11.51
N LEU A 16 69.06 -8.30 -11.41
CA LEU A 16 68.38 -7.13 -10.84
C LEU A 16 67.37 -6.57 -11.84
N ASP A 17 67.74 -6.49 -13.13
CA ASP A 17 66.84 -6.02 -14.18
C ASP A 17 65.61 -6.93 -14.33
N THR A 18 65.81 -8.26 -14.25
CA THR A 18 64.70 -9.24 -14.28
C THR A 18 63.84 -9.20 -13.02
N ALA A 19 64.41 -8.94 -11.85
CA ALA A 19 63.64 -8.76 -10.61
C ALA A 19 62.75 -7.51 -10.64
N ILE A 20 63.25 -6.39 -11.21
CA ILE A 20 62.43 -5.17 -11.38
C ILE A 20 61.24 -5.44 -12.31
N ILE A 21 61.46 -6.15 -13.43
CA ILE A 21 60.38 -6.53 -14.36
C ILE A 21 59.36 -7.43 -13.66
N LEU A 22 59.81 -8.39 -12.83
CA LEU A 22 58.93 -9.28 -12.07
C LEU A 22 58.04 -8.50 -11.09
N ILE A 23 58.60 -7.56 -10.33
CA ILE A 23 57.84 -6.71 -9.40
C ILE A 23 56.81 -5.86 -10.16
N ALA A 24 57.20 -5.24 -11.28
CA ALA A 24 56.29 -4.47 -12.10
C ALA A 24 55.12 -5.32 -12.61
N PHE A 25 55.37 -6.55 -13.06
CA PHE A 25 54.33 -7.48 -13.50
C PHE A 25 53.40 -7.93 -12.36
N ILE A 26 53.95 -8.18 -11.18
CA ILE A 26 53.15 -8.54 -10.00
C ILE A 26 52.25 -7.37 -9.58
N ILE A 27 52.75 -6.14 -9.62
CA ILE A 27 51.97 -4.94 -9.28
C ILE A 27 50.84 -4.75 -10.29
N THR A 28 51.11 -4.83 -11.60
CA THR A 28 50.06 -4.69 -12.62
C THR A 28 49.01 -5.79 -12.53
N ALA A 29 49.43 -7.05 -12.29
CA ALA A 29 48.52 -8.16 -12.04
C ALA A 29 47.67 -7.95 -10.78
N SER A 30 48.27 -7.44 -9.69
CA SER A 30 47.57 -7.16 -8.42
C SER A 30 46.54 -6.06 -8.57
N VAL A 31 46.86 -4.97 -9.28
CA VAL A 31 45.92 -3.88 -9.57
C VAL A 31 44.77 -4.38 -10.45
N LEU A 32 45.07 -5.16 -11.49
CA LEU A 32 44.04 -5.75 -12.34
C LEU A 32 43.10 -6.67 -11.55
N ALA A 33 43.67 -7.52 -10.68
CA ALA A 33 42.90 -8.41 -9.81
C ALA A 33 42.03 -7.62 -8.82
N TYR A 34 42.56 -6.56 -8.20
CA TYR A 34 41.80 -5.69 -7.31
C TYR A 34 40.61 -5.03 -8.03
N VAL A 35 40.83 -4.51 -9.23
CA VAL A 35 39.76 -3.91 -10.05
C VAL A 35 38.72 -4.95 -10.43
N ALA A 36 39.15 -6.13 -10.89
CA ALA A 36 38.24 -7.22 -11.26
C ALA A 36 37.38 -7.69 -10.07
N VAL A 37 37.97 -7.83 -8.88
CA VAL A 37 37.24 -8.18 -7.65
C VAL A 37 36.29 -7.07 -7.24
N SER A 38 36.74 -5.82 -7.24
CA SER A 38 35.92 -4.66 -6.84
C SER A 38 34.71 -4.49 -7.76
N MET A 39 34.92 -4.60 -9.07
CA MET A 39 33.83 -4.59 -10.06
C MET A 39 32.95 -5.83 -9.91
N GLY A 40 33.52 -7.00 -9.63
CA GLY A 40 32.76 -8.22 -9.33
C GLY A 40 31.82 -8.06 -8.13
N ILE A 41 32.30 -7.47 -7.04
CA ILE A 41 31.47 -7.17 -5.86
C ILE A 41 30.37 -6.16 -6.21
N PHE A 42 30.68 -5.10 -6.97
CA PHE A 42 29.66 -4.14 -7.40
C PHE A 42 28.57 -4.80 -8.26
N VAL A 43 28.95 -5.64 -9.23
CA VAL A 43 28.02 -6.36 -10.10
C VAL A 43 27.15 -7.33 -9.29
N THR A 44 27.73 -8.08 -8.35
CA THR A 44 26.95 -9.00 -7.50
C THR A 44 25.97 -8.27 -6.59
N GLN A 45 26.35 -7.13 -6.00
CA GLN A 45 25.44 -6.32 -5.20
C GLN A 45 24.32 -5.72 -6.05
N LYS A 46 24.64 -5.22 -7.25
CA LYS A 46 23.63 -4.73 -8.19
C LYS A 46 22.67 -5.86 -8.60
N ALA A 47 23.20 -7.03 -8.95
CA ALA A 47 22.41 -8.20 -9.29
C ALA A 47 21.46 -8.59 -8.16
N LYS A 48 21.94 -8.66 -6.91
CA LYS A 48 21.12 -8.91 -5.72
C LYS A 48 19.98 -7.89 -5.58
N THR A 49 20.27 -6.59 -5.72
CA THR A 49 19.22 -5.56 -5.62
C THR A 49 18.19 -5.66 -6.75
N THR A 50 18.61 -5.99 -7.96
CA THR A 50 17.70 -6.16 -9.11
C THR A 50 16.83 -7.40 -8.93
N ILE A 51 17.40 -8.51 -8.46
CA ILE A 51 16.66 -9.75 -8.19
C ILE A 51 15.59 -9.49 -7.12
N ASN A 52 15.95 -8.89 -5.98
CA ASN A 52 15.00 -8.59 -4.91
C ASN A 52 13.88 -7.65 -5.39
N LYS A 53 14.20 -6.59 -6.14
CA LYS A 53 13.17 -5.69 -6.71
C LYS A 53 12.30 -6.40 -7.74
N GLY A 54 12.87 -7.31 -8.53
CA GLY A 54 12.13 -8.13 -9.48
C GLY A 54 11.13 -9.05 -8.78
N GLU A 55 11.55 -9.68 -7.67
CA GLU A 55 10.69 -10.48 -6.81
C GLU A 55 9.56 -9.65 -6.17
N GLU A 56 9.88 -8.49 -5.61
CA GLU A 56 8.90 -7.55 -5.04
C GLU A 56 7.88 -7.08 -6.08
N THR A 57 8.31 -6.86 -7.33
CA THR A 57 7.43 -6.37 -8.41
C THR A 57 6.57 -7.47 -9.01
N ALA A 58 7.08 -8.70 -9.09
CA ALA A 58 6.35 -9.85 -9.63
C ALA A 58 5.34 -10.43 -8.63
N SER A 59 5.61 -10.28 -7.33
CA SER A 59 4.74 -10.75 -6.27
C SER A 59 3.51 -9.85 -6.11
N THR A 60 2.39 -10.42 -5.69
CA THR A 60 1.21 -9.63 -5.32
C THR A 60 1.51 -8.83 -4.06
N ALA A 61 1.37 -7.50 -4.10
CA ALA A 61 1.75 -6.68 -2.96
C ALA A 61 0.78 -6.87 -1.77
N LEU A 62 -0.50 -7.08 -2.08
CA LEU A 62 -1.60 -7.14 -1.12
C LEU A 62 -2.38 -8.43 -1.28
N SER A 63 -3.00 -8.87 -0.18
CA SER A 63 -3.95 -9.96 -0.12
C SER A 63 -5.15 -9.56 0.73
N ILE A 64 -6.32 -10.12 0.46
CA ILE A 64 -7.53 -9.87 1.27
C ILE A 64 -7.39 -10.62 2.60
N THR A 65 -7.76 -9.99 3.71
CA THR A 65 -7.69 -10.61 5.03
C THR A 65 -8.97 -10.36 5.82
N GLY A 66 -9.97 -11.21 5.61
CA GLY A 66 -11.27 -11.14 6.27
C GLY A 66 -12.41 -10.91 5.29
N ASN A 67 -13.56 -10.57 5.85
CA ASN A 67 -14.81 -10.49 5.11
C ASN A 67 -14.98 -9.11 4.46
N ILE A 68 -15.58 -9.09 3.28
CA ILE A 68 -15.98 -7.86 2.60
C ILE A 68 -17.34 -7.47 3.16
N LEU A 69 -17.53 -6.19 3.48
CA LEU A 69 -18.80 -5.67 3.99
C LEU A 69 -19.40 -4.70 2.98
N TYR A 70 -20.71 -4.76 2.81
CA TYR A 70 -21.44 -3.89 1.92
C TYR A 70 -22.68 -3.33 2.62
N ALA A 71 -22.89 -2.02 2.48
CA ALA A 71 -24.04 -1.34 3.06
C ALA A 71 -24.93 -0.77 1.97
N SER A 72 -26.22 -1.08 2.07
CA SER A 72 -27.29 -0.54 1.25
C SER A 72 -28.47 -0.11 2.13
N ASN A 73 -29.41 0.63 1.55
CA ASN A 73 -30.65 0.97 2.22
C ASN A 73 -31.53 -0.28 2.33
N TYR A 74 -31.68 -0.84 3.53
CA TYR A 74 -32.63 -1.92 3.81
C TYR A 74 -33.85 -1.39 4.60
N PRO A 75 -35.08 -1.85 4.32
CA PRO A 75 -35.48 -2.87 3.35
C PRO A 75 -35.84 -2.34 1.95
N THR A 76 -35.66 -1.04 1.67
CA THR A 76 -36.14 -0.50 0.39
C THR A 76 -35.26 -0.85 -0.80
N ASP A 77 -34.00 -1.23 -0.55
CA ASP A 77 -33.00 -1.64 -1.55
C ASP A 77 -32.95 -0.67 -2.73
N THR A 78 -32.85 0.63 -2.42
CA THR A 78 -32.79 1.73 -3.42
C THR A 78 -31.45 2.42 -3.52
N TYR A 79 -30.60 2.32 -2.49
CA TYR A 79 -29.30 3.00 -2.45
C TYR A 79 -28.18 2.08 -1.97
N SER A 80 -27.01 2.20 -2.59
CA SER A 80 -25.73 1.65 -2.11
C SER A 80 -24.92 2.76 -1.45
N TYR A 81 -24.38 2.49 -0.26
CA TYR A 81 -23.69 3.51 0.54
C TYR A 81 -22.18 3.36 0.48
N TRP A 82 -21.67 2.19 0.84
CA TRP A 82 -20.25 1.92 0.86
C TRP A 82 -19.95 0.43 0.79
N ILE A 83 -18.72 0.13 0.37
CA ILE A 83 -18.11 -1.20 0.45
C ILE A 83 -16.84 -1.08 1.27
N TYR A 84 -16.64 -2.00 2.20
CA TYR A 84 -15.43 -2.15 2.98
C TYR A 84 -14.77 -3.50 2.68
N PHE A 85 -13.46 -3.52 2.57
CA PHE A 85 -12.71 -4.75 2.50
C PHE A 85 -11.35 -4.61 3.18
N PRO A 86 -10.97 -5.58 4.02
CA PRO A 86 -9.67 -5.59 4.68
C PRO A 86 -8.60 -6.20 3.78
N VAL A 87 -7.45 -5.53 3.68
CA VAL A 87 -6.27 -6.01 2.95
C VAL A 87 -5.05 -6.00 3.85
N SER A 88 -4.15 -6.95 3.64
CA SER A 88 -2.85 -7.01 4.32
C SER A 88 -1.74 -7.12 3.28
N PRO A 89 -0.53 -6.58 3.55
CA PRO A 89 0.65 -6.92 2.76
C PRO A 89 0.83 -8.44 2.65
N SER A 90 1.07 -8.94 1.45
CA SER A 90 1.28 -10.37 1.21
C SER A 90 2.53 -10.88 1.94
N SER A 91 2.59 -12.18 2.23
CA SER A 91 3.62 -12.83 3.05
C SER A 91 5.06 -12.81 2.51
N GLY A 92 5.33 -12.15 1.39
CA GLY A 92 6.68 -11.95 0.82
C GLY A 92 7.12 -10.49 0.76
N VAL A 93 6.29 -9.55 1.21
CA VAL A 93 6.55 -8.11 1.07
C VAL A 93 6.75 -7.48 2.45
N SER A 94 7.85 -6.74 2.63
CA SER A 94 8.18 -6.13 3.93
C SER A 94 7.20 -5.02 4.32
N SER A 95 6.69 -4.29 3.33
CA SER A 95 5.74 -3.20 3.51
C SER A 95 5.15 -2.75 2.18
N VAL A 96 3.93 -2.20 2.19
CA VAL A 96 3.29 -1.62 1.00
C VAL A 96 2.97 -0.15 1.25
N GLN A 97 3.33 0.71 0.31
CA GLN A 97 2.94 2.12 0.39
C GLN A 97 1.51 2.30 -0.12
N LEU A 98 0.64 2.83 0.73
CA LEU A 98 -0.77 3.08 0.44
C LEU A 98 -1.07 4.58 0.48
N SER A 99 -0.28 5.38 -0.24
CA SER A 99 -0.58 6.80 -0.42
C SER A 99 -1.46 7.01 -1.66
N PRO A 100 -2.47 7.90 -1.63
CA PRO A 100 -3.20 8.32 -2.83
C PRO A 100 -2.32 8.82 -3.98
N SER A 101 -1.09 9.25 -3.69
CA SER A 101 -0.13 9.70 -4.70
C SER A 101 0.61 8.57 -5.43
N THR A 102 0.61 7.34 -4.89
CA THR A 102 1.40 6.22 -5.39
C THR A 102 0.59 4.99 -5.71
N THR A 103 -0.61 4.88 -5.14
CA THR A 103 -1.50 3.73 -5.25
C THR A 103 -2.81 4.19 -5.84
N ALA A 104 -3.42 3.36 -6.68
CA ALA A 104 -4.74 3.62 -7.25
C ALA A 104 -5.74 2.56 -6.77
N ILE A 105 -6.98 2.97 -6.53
CA ILE A 105 -8.09 2.08 -6.21
C ILE A 105 -9.18 2.33 -7.24
N SER A 106 -9.64 1.27 -7.90
CA SER A 106 -10.70 1.33 -8.89
C SER A 106 -11.81 0.35 -8.54
N PHE A 107 -13.03 0.70 -8.90
CA PHE A 107 -14.24 -0.07 -8.62
C PHE A 107 -15.04 -0.25 -9.91
N GLU A 108 -15.61 -1.42 -10.10
CA GLU A 108 -16.44 -1.76 -11.24
C GLU A 108 -17.65 -2.58 -10.78
N ALA A 109 -18.84 -2.15 -11.24
CA ALA A 109 -20.09 -2.87 -11.11
C ALA A 109 -20.55 -3.32 -12.50
N SER A 110 -20.51 -4.63 -12.73
CA SER A 110 -20.63 -5.23 -14.06
C SER A 110 -22.04 -5.13 -14.67
N SER A 111 -23.08 -5.13 -13.84
CA SER A 111 -24.48 -5.13 -14.31
C SER A 111 -24.95 -3.75 -14.75
N GLU A 112 -24.57 -2.70 -14.01
CA GLU A 112 -24.96 -1.31 -14.29
C GLU A 112 -23.93 -0.59 -15.17
N GLY A 113 -22.81 -1.23 -15.50
CA GLY A 113 -21.76 -0.67 -16.34
C GLY A 113 -21.03 0.50 -15.69
N ILE A 114 -20.98 0.53 -14.36
CA ILE A 114 -20.30 1.59 -13.60
C ILE A 114 -18.84 1.23 -13.47
N VAL A 115 -17.97 2.12 -13.95
CA VAL A 115 -16.52 2.00 -13.83
C VAL A 115 -15.96 3.27 -13.19
N LEU A 116 -15.50 3.14 -11.96
CA LEU A 116 -14.84 4.20 -11.20
C LEU A 116 -13.33 3.95 -11.22
N THR A 117 -12.59 4.81 -11.90
CA THR A 117 -11.13 4.67 -12.02
C THR A 117 -10.41 5.61 -11.07
N ASN A 118 -9.40 5.09 -10.38
CA ASN A 118 -8.55 5.83 -9.43
C ASN A 118 -9.34 6.78 -8.50
N ILE A 119 -10.30 6.21 -7.77
CA ILE A 119 -11.08 6.92 -6.75
C ILE A 119 -10.34 7.02 -5.41
N TYR A 120 -9.05 6.68 -5.35
CA TYR A 120 -8.32 6.73 -4.08
C TYR A 120 -7.83 8.15 -3.79
N ASN A 121 -8.48 8.82 -2.84
CA ASN A 121 -8.24 10.24 -2.58
C ASN A 121 -7.68 10.54 -1.20
N TYR A 122 -8.01 9.72 -0.18
CA TYR A 122 -7.70 10.03 1.21
C TYR A 122 -7.12 8.84 1.96
N THR A 123 -6.29 9.11 2.96
CA THR A 123 -5.79 8.10 3.89
C THR A 123 -5.91 8.62 5.31
N LEU A 124 -6.46 7.79 6.20
CA LEU A 124 -6.51 8.08 7.63
C LEU A 124 -5.23 7.58 8.29
N LEU A 125 -4.35 8.52 8.57
CA LEU A 125 -3.11 8.23 9.27
C LEU A 125 -3.37 8.05 10.77
N THR A 126 -2.52 7.25 11.41
CA THR A 126 -2.47 7.06 12.86
C THR A 126 -1.83 8.28 13.52
N VAL A 127 -2.62 9.33 13.72
CA VAL A 127 -2.20 10.51 14.50
C VAL A 127 -2.75 10.42 15.91
N THR A 128 -1.89 10.54 16.91
CA THR A 128 -2.22 10.33 18.33
C THR A 128 -3.21 11.35 18.90
N SER A 129 -3.47 12.45 18.20
CA SER A 129 -4.49 13.44 18.57
C SER A 129 -5.92 13.05 18.19
N ASN A 130 -6.12 11.94 17.46
CA ASN A 130 -7.44 11.51 17.04
C ASN A 130 -8.15 10.68 18.13
N GLN A 131 -9.27 11.20 18.65
CA GLN A 131 -10.07 10.57 19.71
C GLN A 131 -10.70 9.21 19.31
N TYR A 132 -10.75 8.87 18.02
CA TYR A 132 -11.30 7.61 17.53
C TYR A 132 -10.23 6.53 17.29
N LEU A 133 -8.96 6.89 17.51
CA LEU A 133 -7.83 5.99 17.39
C LEU A 133 -7.62 5.22 18.70
N GLN A 134 -7.50 3.90 18.61
CA GLN A 134 -7.16 3.03 19.72
C GLN A 134 -5.69 2.62 19.64
N GLN A 135 -5.13 2.24 20.79
CA GLN A 135 -3.77 1.75 20.88
C GLN A 135 -3.71 0.40 21.60
N GLN A 136 -2.84 -0.48 21.13
CA GLN A 136 -2.57 -1.77 21.75
C GLN A 136 -1.06 -1.99 21.83
N THR A 137 -0.55 -2.29 23.02
CA THR A 137 0.88 -2.63 23.20
C THR A 137 1.04 -4.14 23.31
N SER A 138 1.88 -4.72 22.45
CA SER A 138 2.23 -6.14 22.48
C SER A 138 3.71 -6.31 22.15
N GLY A 139 4.43 -7.13 22.94
CA GLY A 139 5.85 -7.40 22.70
C GLY A 139 6.78 -6.18 22.75
N GLY A 140 6.40 -5.12 23.48
CA GLY A 140 7.17 -3.86 23.56
C GLY A 140 6.90 -2.87 22.42
N GLN A 141 6.09 -3.24 21.42
CA GLN A 141 5.65 -2.37 20.34
C GLN A 141 4.21 -1.88 20.59
N THR A 142 3.93 -0.61 20.31
CA THR A 142 2.59 -0.04 20.37
C THR A 142 2.03 0.09 18.96
N TYR A 143 0.87 -0.52 18.77
CA TYR A 143 0.12 -0.50 17.52
C TYR A 143 -1.06 0.44 17.65
N TYR A 144 -1.38 1.15 16.58
CA TYR A 144 -2.52 2.07 16.52
C TYR A 144 -3.51 1.63 15.44
N TYR A 145 -4.80 1.72 15.74
CA TYR A 145 -5.82 1.26 14.81
C TYR A 145 -7.17 1.93 15.05
N TYR A 146 -8.02 1.93 14.02
CA TYR A 146 -9.43 2.26 14.15
C TYR A 146 -10.22 0.97 14.40
N PRO A 147 -10.99 0.87 15.50
CA PRO A 147 -11.61 -0.39 15.92
C PRO A 147 -12.77 -0.83 15.02
N SER A 148 -13.30 0.05 14.18
CA SER A 148 -14.35 -0.26 13.22
C SER A 148 -14.36 0.75 12.07
N VAL A 149 -15.04 0.39 10.97
CA VAL A 149 -15.31 1.31 9.84
C VAL A 149 -16.05 2.56 10.32
N TYR A 150 -16.96 2.43 11.29
CA TYR A 150 -17.71 3.55 11.86
C TYR A 150 -16.82 4.53 12.63
N ALA A 151 -15.82 4.04 13.38
CA ALA A 151 -14.81 4.91 14.00
C ALA A 151 -13.99 5.65 12.94
N ALA A 152 -13.66 4.98 11.84
CA ALA A 152 -12.99 5.58 10.70
C ALA A 152 -13.83 6.70 10.04
N PHE A 153 -15.15 6.51 9.85
CA PHE A 153 -16.02 7.58 9.33
C PHE A 153 -16.01 8.83 10.22
N LEU A 154 -16.06 8.67 11.54
CA LEU A 154 -15.99 9.81 12.46
C LEU A 154 -14.63 10.51 12.44
N ALA A 155 -13.55 9.76 12.23
CA ALA A 155 -12.22 10.32 12.03
C ALA A 155 -12.07 11.06 10.68
N LEU A 156 -12.71 10.55 9.63
CA LEU A 156 -12.63 11.03 8.26
C LEU A 156 -13.10 12.48 8.10
N GLN A 157 -14.06 12.92 8.89
CA GLN A 157 -14.56 14.31 8.86
C GLN A 157 -13.48 15.38 9.12
N ASN A 158 -12.37 15.00 9.79
CA ASN A 158 -11.27 15.91 10.10
C ASN A 158 -10.23 15.99 8.97
N VAL A 159 -10.25 15.02 8.05
CA VAL A 159 -9.31 14.90 6.93
C VAL A 159 -9.95 15.34 5.61
N VAL A 160 -11.23 15.02 5.44
CA VAL A 160 -11.98 15.28 4.21
C VAL A 160 -12.78 16.59 4.35
N PRO A 161 -12.76 17.47 3.32
CA PRO A 161 -13.60 18.66 3.28
C PRO A 161 -15.09 18.33 3.42
N LYS A 162 -15.84 19.17 4.16
CA LYS A 162 -17.28 18.97 4.43
C LYS A 162 -18.16 18.92 3.18
N ASN A 163 -17.73 19.51 2.08
CA ASN A 163 -18.43 19.47 0.78
C ASN A 163 -18.23 18.15 0.03
N ILE A 164 -17.43 17.22 0.56
CA ILE A 164 -17.20 15.89 -0.01
C ILE A 164 -17.77 14.83 0.92
N PHE A 165 -17.47 14.94 2.21
CA PHE A 165 -17.95 14.03 3.23
C PHE A 165 -18.20 14.79 4.53
N SER A 166 -19.34 14.56 5.16
CA SER A 166 -19.63 15.13 6.48
C SER A 166 -20.36 14.14 7.35
N VAL A 167 -20.13 14.24 8.67
CA VAL A 167 -20.84 13.45 9.66
C VAL A 167 -21.45 14.38 10.70
N GLN A 168 -22.69 14.11 11.07
CA GLN A 168 -23.41 14.83 12.11
C GLN A 168 -24.13 13.85 13.03
N SER A 169 -24.12 14.13 14.34
CA SER A 169 -24.95 13.38 15.30
C SER A 169 -26.41 13.69 15.02
N SER A 170 -27.23 12.68 14.72
CA SER A 170 -28.57 12.94 14.20
C SER A 170 -29.66 12.77 15.26
N PRO A 171 -30.52 13.78 15.49
CA PRO A 171 -31.79 13.62 16.20
C PRO A 171 -32.99 13.33 15.25
N THR A 172 -32.81 13.37 13.93
CA THR A 172 -33.86 13.12 12.90
C THR A 172 -33.33 12.26 11.72
N THR A 173 -34.23 11.68 10.92
CA THR A 173 -33.91 10.69 9.86
C THR A 173 -32.95 11.23 8.78
N CYS A 174 -31.92 10.46 8.44
CA CYS A 174 -31.06 10.68 7.27
C CYS A 174 -31.77 10.28 5.98
N ALA A 175 -31.67 11.09 4.94
CA ALA A 175 -32.36 10.80 3.69
C ALA A 175 -31.48 11.13 2.48
N SER A 176 -31.19 10.08 1.70
CA SER A 176 -30.53 10.23 0.40
C SER A 176 -31.42 11.03 -0.56
N SER A 177 -30.79 11.85 -1.40
CA SER A 177 -31.44 12.68 -2.41
C SER A 177 -30.62 12.69 -3.72
N SER A 178 -31.03 13.50 -4.70
CA SER A 178 -30.29 13.62 -5.98
C SER A 178 -28.92 14.29 -5.84
N THR A 179 -28.65 15.00 -4.74
CA THR A 179 -27.41 15.77 -4.54
C THR A 179 -26.52 15.21 -3.42
N VAL A 180 -27.03 14.27 -2.62
CA VAL A 180 -26.28 13.67 -1.52
C VAL A 180 -26.76 12.24 -1.28
N ASN A 181 -25.81 11.34 -1.05
CA ASN A 181 -26.09 9.99 -0.59
C ASN A 181 -25.85 9.95 0.92
N GLU A 182 -26.88 9.65 1.70
CA GLU A 182 -26.85 9.68 3.16
C GLU A 182 -27.16 8.33 3.77
N PHE A 183 -26.39 7.94 4.78
CA PHE A 183 -26.59 6.71 5.54
C PHE A 183 -26.43 6.90 7.04
N GLU A 184 -27.16 6.08 7.79
CA GLU A 184 -27.12 6.05 9.25
C GLU A 184 -26.14 4.99 9.73
N PHE A 185 -25.42 5.31 10.80
CA PHE A 185 -24.62 4.33 11.53
C PHE A 185 -24.57 4.69 13.02
N THR A 186 -24.41 3.67 13.86
CA THR A 186 -24.31 3.85 15.32
C THR A 186 -22.91 3.52 15.79
N TYR A 187 -22.31 4.42 16.56
CA TYR A 187 -21.01 4.22 17.20
C TYR A 187 -21.08 4.60 18.67
N GLN A 188 -20.66 3.67 19.55
CA GLN A 188 -20.70 3.85 21.01
C GLN A 188 -22.05 4.34 21.57
N GLY A 189 -23.17 3.85 20.99
CA GLY A 189 -24.53 4.19 21.43
C GLY A 189 -25.09 5.50 20.89
N THR A 190 -24.32 6.26 20.09
CA THR A 190 -24.80 7.46 19.40
C THR A 190 -25.01 7.18 17.91
N THR A 191 -26.17 7.60 17.38
CA THR A 191 -26.47 7.49 15.95
C THR A 191 -26.00 8.73 15.21
N TYR A 192 -25.34 8.49 14.08
CA TYR A 192 -24.76 9.49 13.21
C TYR A 192 -25.33 9.38 11.80
N CYS A 193 -25.41 10.53 11.15
CA CYS A 193 -25.71 10.67 9.74
C CYS A 193 -24.41 10.97 8.99
N ALA A 194 -24.04 10.12 8.04
CA ALA A 194 -22.97 10.42 7.10
C ALA A 194 -23.57 10.90 5.77
N SER A 195 -23.07 12.02 5.26
CA SER A 195 -23.46 12.62 3.98
C SER A 195 -22.29 12.55 3.01
N VAL A 196 -22.48 11.89 1.88
CA VAL A 196 -21.49 11.67 0.81
C VAL A 196 -21.92 12.41 -0.45
N TYR A 197 -21.07 13.32 -0.94
CA TYR A 197 -21.37 14.16 -2.11
C TYR A 197 -20.67 13.69 -3.39
N TYR A 198 -19.59 12.91 -3.27
CA TYR A 198 -18.81 12.40 -4.41
C TYR A 198 -18.34 10.97 -4.14
N ASP A 199 -18.09 10.22 -5.21
CA ASP A 199 -17.45 8.91 -5.13
C ASP A 199 -15.99 9.06 -4.74
N PHE A 200 -15.57 8.40 -3.65
CA PHE A 200 -14.16 8.32 -3.29
C PHE A 200 -13.89 7.08 -2.43
N ALA A 201 -12.63 6.69 -2.41
CA ALA A 201 -12.09 5.65 -1.57
C ALA A 201 -11.07 6.24 -0.59
N PHE A 202 -11.02 5.63 0.59
CA PHE A 202 -10.00 5.92 1.58
C PHE A 202 -9.51 4.66 2.26
N THR A 203 -8.32 4.75 2.85
CA THR A 203 -7.74 3.66 3.65
C THR A 203 -7.55 4.08 5.09
N PHE A 204 -7.55 3.10 5.99
CA PHE A 204 -7.26 3.32 7.40
C PHE A 204 -6.69 2.05 8.04
N PRO A 205 -5.82 2.15 9.06
CA PRO A 205 -5.27 1.00 9.73
C PRO A 205 -6.30 0.33 10.64
N VAL A 206 -6.43 -0.98 10.51
CA VAL A 206 -7.38 -1.84 11.25
C VAL A 206 -6.66 -2.65 12.33
N ALA A 207 -5.45 -3.14 12.04
CA ALA A 207 -4.65 -3.91 12.99
C ALA A 207 -3.16 -3.90 12.62
N GLY A 208 -2.30 -4.13 13.61
CA GLY A 208 -0.86 -4.39 13.38
C GLY A 208 -0.04 -3.22 12.82
N ASP A 209 -0.59 -2.01 12.77
CA ASP A 209 0.15 -0.83 12.33
C ASP A 209 0.97 -0.22 13.48
N ALA A 210 2.29 -0.28 13.34
CA ALA A 210 3.25 0.28 14.29
C ALA A 210 3.81 1.65 13.85
N LEU A 211 3.44 2.14 12.67
CA LEU A 211 4.02 3.35 12.08
C LEU A 211 3.07 4.55 12.23
N VAL A 212 3.31 5.34 13.27
CA VAL A 212 2.53 6.56 13.54
C VAL A 212 2.69 7.57 12.40
N GLY A 213 1.57 8.05 11.85
CA GLY A 213 1.56 9.12 10.84
C GLY A 213 2.07 8.70 9.45
N SER A 214 2.16 7.40 9.18
CA SER A 214 2.67 6.86 7.91
C SER A 214 1.56 6.21 7.08
N ALA A 215 1.62 6.39 5.75
CA ALA A 215 0.76 5.66 4.81
C ALA A 215 1.37 4.32 4.37
N ILE A 216 2.42 3.86 5.07
CA ILE A 216 3.10 2.60 4.78
C ILE A 216 2.51 1.51 5.67
N ALA A 217 1.95 0.48 5.05
CA ALA A 217 1.46 -0.72 5.74
C ALA A 217 2.63 -1.71 5.94
N PRO A 218 3.09 -1.96 7.18
CA PRO A 218 4.15 -2.95 7.44
C PRO A 218 3.64 -4.39 7.30
N ALA A 219 4.55 -5.34 7.08
CA ALA A 219 4.21 -6.77 7.05
C ALA A 219 3.45 -7.20 8.32
N GLY A 220 2.35 -7.94 8.14
CA GLY A 220 1.49 -8.39 9.24
C GLY A 220 0.49 -7.36 9.75
N SER A 221 0.43 -6.15 9.17
CA SER A 221 -0.67 -5.22 9.42
C SER A 221 -1.86 -5.50 8.51
N THR A 222 -3.03 -5.02 8.94
CA THR A 222 -4.26 -5.03 8.15
C THR A 222 -4.76 -3.61 7.98
N VAL A 223 -5.06 -3.26 6.74
CA VAL A 223 -5.57 -1.97 6.31
C VAL A 223 -6.98 -2.15 5.79
N GLY A 224 -7.89 -1.35 6.34
CA GLY A 224 -9.25 -1.24 5.85
C GLY A 224 -9.29 -0.35 4.64
N VAL A 225 -9.90 -0.83 3.56
CA VAL A 225 -10.20 -0.02 2.38
C VAL A 225 -11.70 0.16 2.31
N VAL A 226 -12.13 1.40 2.13
CA VAL A 226 -13.55 1.73 1.98
C VAL A 226 -13.75 2.52 0.71
N VAL A 227 -14.78 2.15 -0.04
CA VAL A 227 -15.31 2.90 -1.16
C VAL A 227 -16.64 3.50 -0.71
N LEU A 228 -16.77 4.82 -0.77
CA LEU A 228 -18.00 5.56 -0.51
C LEU A 228 -18.60 6.02 -1.84
N PHE A 229 -19.91 5.85 -1.98
CA PHE A 229 -20.61 6.23 -3.20
C PHE A 229 -21.35 7.56 -3.01
N GLY A 230 -21.08 8.51 -3.88
CA GLY A 230 -21.85 9.74 -4.02
C GLY A 230 -23.22 9.49 -4.66
N PRO A 231 -24.01 10.56 -4.86
CA PRO A 231 -25.39 10.43 -5.33
C PRO A 231 -25.52 9.84 -6.74
N SER A 232 -24.60 10.11 -7.68
CA SER A 232 -24.72 9.57 -9.04
C SER A 232 -24.60 8.05 -9.10
N THR A 233 -23.71 7.49 -8.28
CA THR A 233 -23.37 6.06 -8.30
C THR A 233 -24.19 5.31 -7.26
N GLY A 234 -24.37 5.90 -6.09
CA GLY A 234 -25.07 5.31 -4.94
C GLY A 234 -26.58 5.14 -5.13
N HIS A 235 -27.21 5.75 -6.14
CA HIS A 235 -28.62 5.46 -6.52
C HIS A 235 -28.78 4.08 -7.18
N ASN A 236 -27.67 3.40 -7.49
CA ASN A 236 -27.69 2.03 -7.97
C ASN A 236 -27.53 1.07 -6.80
N VAL A 237 -28.20 -0.08 -6.88
CA VAL A 237 -28.15 -1.12 -5.85
C VAL A 237 -27.26 -2.24 -6.34
N PHE A 238 -26.13 -2.41 -5.67
CA PHE A 238 -25.09 -3.35 -6.06
C PHE A 238 -25.38 -4.79 -5.62
N GLN A 239 -26.58 -5.28 -5.94
CA GLN A 239 -27.04 -6.62 -5.59
C GLN A 239 -27.22 -7.49 -6.85
N TYR A 240 -27.12 -8.81 -6.67
CA TYR A 240 -27.25 -9.81 -7.73
C TYR A 240 -26.26 -9.64 -8.89
N GLN A 241 -25.06 -9.17 -8.59
CA GLN A 241 -24.02 -8.94 -9.57
C GLN A 241 -22.62 -9.12 -9.01
N THR A 242 -21.63 -9.14 -9.90
CA THR A 242 -20.22 -9.17 -9.54
C THR A 242 -19.69 -7.75 -9.43
N LEU A 243 -19.14 -7.44 -8.26
CA LEU A 243 -18.38 -6.23 -7.99
C LEU A 243 -16.91 -6.55 -8.07
N THR A 244 -16.18 -5.75 -8.84
CA THR A 244 -14.74 -5.89 -9.00
C THR A 244 -14.04 -4.67 -8.42
N ILE A 245 -13.11 -4.91 -7.51
CA ILE A 245 -12.26 -3.87 -6.94
C ILE A 245 -10.81 -4.20 -7.30
N THR A 246 -10.09 -3.20 -7.81
CA THR A 246 -8.67 -3.34 -8.14
C THR A 246 -7.86 -2.31 -7.38
N ILE A 247 -6.87 -2.77 -6.61
CA ILE A 247 -5.85 -1.93 -5.99
C ILE A 247 -4.55 -2.11 -6.78
N THR A 248 -4.04 -1.01 -7.32
CA THR A 248 -2.79 -0.96 -8.04
C THR A 248 -1.76 -0.20 -7.20
N PRO A 249 -0.90 -0.89 -6.44
CA PRO A 249 0.19 -0.27 -5.69
C PRO A 249 1.31 0.20 -6.63
N ASN A 250 2.24 1.01 -6.11
CA ASN A 250 3.43 1.44 -6.86
C ASN A 250 4.47 0.32 -7.05
N ILE A 251 4.48 -0.67 -6.17
CA ILE A 251 5.39 -1.82 -6.18
C ILE A 251 4.55 -3.07 -5.96
N GLY A 252 4.82 -4.09 -6.77
CA GLY A 252 4.10 -5.37 -6.78
C GLY A 252 2.95 -5.40 -7.78
N SER A 253 2.42 -6.60 -8.00
CA SER A 253 1.29 -6.83 -8.90
C SER A 253 -0.01 -6.27 -8.29
N PRO A 254 -0.93 -5.73 -9.12
CA PRO A 254 -2.26 -5.32 -8.66
C PRO A 254 -3.01 -6.44 -7.94
N LEU A 255 -3.78 -6.07 -6.92
CA LEU A 255 -4.76 -6.94 -6.31
C LEU A 255 -6.12 -6.67 -6.95
N THR A 256 -6.68 -7.67 -7.63
CA THR A 256 -8.04 -7.63 -8.17
C THR A 256 -8.91 -8.61 -7.41
N VAL A 257 -10.03 -8.12 -6.91
CA VAL A 257 -11.02 -8.87 -6.13
C VAL A 257 -12.34 -8.76 -6.87
N SER A 258 -12.90 -9.90 -7.29
CA SER A 258 -14.22 -9.96 -7.91
C SER A 258 -15.12 -10.82 -7.06
N GLN A 259 -16.20 -10.24 -6.55
CA GLN A 259 -17.09 -10.90 -5.63
C GLN A 259 -18.55 -10.69 -6.04
N TYR A 260 -19.32 -11.78 -6.03
CA TYR A 260 -20.75 -11.73 -6.29
C TYR A 260 -21.50 -11.32 -5.01
N VAL A 261 -22.35 -10.31 -5.12
CA VAL A 261 -23.13 -9.76 -4.00
C VAL A 261 -24.55 -10.26 -4.07
N TYR A 262 -24.99 -10.96 -3.03
CA TYR A 262 -26.39 -11.37 -2.85
C TYR A 262 -27.17 -10.30 -2.06
N GLN A 263 -28.49 -10.31 -2.16
CA GLN A 263 -29.35 -9.41 -1.39
C GLN A 263 -29.08 -9.55 0.12
N PRO A 264 -28.84 -8.45 0.84
CA PRO A 264 -28.65 -8.48 2.29
C PRO A 264 -29.91 -8.97 3.03
N GLU A 265 -29.75 -9.80 4.06
CA GLU A 265 -30.81 -10.06 5.06
C GLU A 265 -30.90 -8.94 6.14
N GLY A 266 -30.18 -7.82 5.96
CA GLY A 266 -30.12 -6.71 6.93
C GLY A 266 -29.43 -5.45 6.38
N THR A 267 -29.18 -4.45 7.23
CA THR A 267 -28.61 -3.13 6.83
C THR A 267 -27.14 -3.17 6.40
N VAL A 268 -26.40 -4.23 6.74
CA VAL A 268 -25.04 -4.49 6.26
C VAL A 268 -24.96 -5.96 5.88
N SER A 269 -24.64 -6.25 4.61
CA SER A 269 -24.36 -7.61 4.14
C SER A 269 -22.89 -7.94 4.29
N VAL A 270 -22.61 -9.14 4.79
CA VAL A 270 -21.27 -9.72 4.77
C VAL A 270 -21.13 -10.47 3.46
N ILE A 271 -20.20 -10.04 2.62
CA ILE A 271 -19.88 -10.67 1.35
C ILE A 271 -18.60 -11.49 1.55
N GLY A 272 -18.76 -12.81 1.64
CA GLY A 272 -17.64 -13.75 1.84
C GLY A 272 -17.22 -13.83 3.29
#